data_AF-A0A527ZJ57-F1
#
_entry.id   AF-A0A527ZJ57-F1
#
_cell.length_a   1.000
_cell.length_b   1.000
_cell.length_c   1.000
_cell.angle_alpha   90.00
_cell.angle_beta   90.00
_cell.angle_gamma   90.00
#
_symmetry.space_group_name_H-M   'P 1'
#
loop_
_entity.id
_entity.type
_entity.pdbx_description
1 polymer ?
#
loop_
_entity_poly.entity_id
_entity_poly.type
_entity_poly.pdbx_seq_one_letter_code
_entity_poly.pdbx_strand_id
1 'polypeptide(L)' 'MPSTVIQSMNYDPATRTLSVWFVPSGNRYDFDDVPPQTYA' A
#
# COMPACT_ATOMS: atom_id res chain seq x y z
N MET A 1 3.84 -13.04 -0.41
CA MET A 1 4.81 -12.95 -1.53
C MET A 1 5.81 -11.85 -1.21
N PRO A 2 7.11 -12.13 -1.08
CA PRO A 2 8.12 -11.08 -0.98
C PRO A 2 8.22 -10.38 -2.35
N SER A 3 7.90 -9.09 -2.40
CA SER A 3 8.08 -8.27 -3.61
C SER A 3 9.42 -7.56 -3.54
N THR A 4 10.23 -7.68 -4.58
CA THR A 4 11.58 -7.08 -4.63
C THR A 4 11.56 -5.55 -4.70
N VAL A 5 10.40 -4.96 -5.02
CA VAL A 5 10.22 -3.52 -5.29
C VAL A 5 9.38 -2.80 -4.23
N ILE A 6 8.57 -3.51 -3.44
CA ILE A 6 7.73 -2.90 -2.41
C ILE A 6 8.48 -2.97 -1.09
N GLN A 7 8.84 -1.81 -0.55
CA GLN A 7 9.51 -1.71 0.74
C GLN A 7 8.51 -1.85 1.89
N SER A 8 7.39 -1.16 1.80
CA SER A 8 6.35 -1.16 2.82
C SER A 8 5.01 -0.81 2.21
N MET A 9 3.94 -1.25 2.88
CA MET A 9 2.58 -0.85 2.59
C MET A 9 1.88 -0.51 3.91
N ASN A 10 1.09 0.54 3.91
CA ASN A 10 0.29 0.96 5.06
C ASN A 10 -1.12 1.25 4.57
N TYR A 11 -2.09 0.61 5.22
CA TYR A 11 -3.49 0.86 4.94
C TYR A 11 -4.10 1.64 6.10
N ASP A 12 -4.69 2.79 5.79
CA ASP A 12 -5.49 3.56 6.72
C ASP A 12 -6.98 3.21 6.52
N PRO A 13 -7.63 2.51 7.46
CA PRO A 13 -9.03 2.13 7.34
C PRO A 13 -10.00 3.31 7.52
N ALA A 14 -9.58 4.41 8.16
CA ALA A 14 -10.43 5.58 8.37
C ALA A 14 -10.63 6.36 7.07
N THR A 15 -9.58 6.47 6.27
CA THR A 15 -9.58 7.15 4.97
C THR A 15 -9.72 6.19 3.78
N ARG A 16 -9.57 4.88 4.02
CA ARG A 16 -9.48 3.83 3.00
C ARG A 16 -8.31 4.08 2.02
N THR A 17 -7.25 4.69 2.52
CA THR A 17 -6.08 5.01 1.71
C THR A 17 -5.00 3.95 1.92
N LEU A 18 -4.53 3.36 0.82
CA LEU A 18 -3.38 2.48 0.80
C LEU A 18 -2.14 3.25 0.34
N SER A 19 -1.19 3.43 1.25
CA SER A 19 0.12 4.00 0.96
C SER A 19 1.12 2.88 0.68
N VAL A 20 1.78 2.93 -0.48
CA VAL A 20 2.79 1.94 -0.88
C VAL A 20 4.11 2.64 -1.17
N TRP A 21 5.16 2.20 -0.50
CA TRP A 21 6.52 2.70 -0.69
C TRP A 21 7.32 1.74 -1.56
N PHE A 22 7.92 2.27 -2.62
CA PHE A 22 8.73 1.53 -3.56
C PHE A 22 10.22 1.85 -3.42
N VAL A 23 11.06 0.81 -3.49
CA VAL A 23 12.52 0.88 -3.62
C VAL A 23 12.91 0.56 -5.07
N PRO A 24 13.97 1.17 -5.65
CA PRO A 24 15.00 2.04 -5.07
C PRO A 24 14.72 3.54 -5.13
N SER A 25 13.67 3.96 -5.85
CA SER A 25 13.41 5.38 -6.12
C SER A 25 12.86 6.16 -4.93
N GLY A 26 12.40 5.48 -3.87
CA GLY A 26 11.76 6.12 -2.72
C GLY A 26 10.36 6.68 -3.02
N ASN A 27 9.76 6.30 -4.15
CA ASN A 27 8.45 6.78 -4.55
C ASN A 27 7.37 6.19 -3.64
N ARG A 28 6.48 7.07 -3.17
CA ARG A 28 5.26 6.71 -2.46
C ARG A 28 4.08 6.92 -3.40
N TYR A 29 3.21 5.91 -3.46
CA TYR A 29 1.92 6.02 -4.11
C TYR A 29 0.83 5.86 -3.07
N ASP A 30 -0.10 6.81 -3.04
CA ASP A 30 -1.30 6.77 -2.22
C ASP A 30 -2.47 6.41 -3.12
N PHE A 31 -3.16 5.33 -2.78
CA PHE A 31 -4.35 4.85 -3.46
C PHE A 31 -5.55 5.12 -2.56
N ASP A 32 -6.46 5.99 -2.99
CA ASP A 32 -7.67 6.33 -2.26
C ASP A 32 -8.84 5.38 -2.58
N ASP A 33 -9.80 5.29 -1.65
CA ASP A 33 -10.99 4.44 -1.73
C ASP A 33 -10.69 2.96 -2.00
N VAL A 34 -9.58 2.45 -1.43
CA VAL A 34 -9.22 1.04 -1.53
C VAL A 34 -10.09 0.24 -0.57
N PRO A 35 -10.94 -0.69 -1.05
CA PRO A 35 -11.72 -1.53 -0.17
C PRO A 35 -10.81 -2.45 0.64
N PRO A 36 -11.12 -2.70 1.93
CA PRO A 36 -10.35 -3.61 2.74
C PRO A 36 -10.40 -5.00 2.13
N GLN A 37 -9.24 -5.60 1.89
CA GLN A 37 -9.15 -6.95 1.36
C GLN A 37 -9.78 -7.93 2.36
N THR A 38 -10.95 -8.45 2.03
CA THR A 38 -11.64 -9.46 2.83
C THR A 38 -11.09 -10.81 2.39
N TYR A 39 -10.15 -11.37 3.16
CA TYR A 39 -9.77 -12.77 2.99
C TYR A 39 -10.78 -13.60 3.79
N ALA A 40 -11.67 -14.30 3.08
CA ALA A 40 -12.63 -15.23 3.65
C ALA A 40 -11.99 -16.59 3.97
#